data_AF-A0A1H3MLC5-F1
#
_entry.id   AF-A0A1H3MLC5-F1
#
_cell.length_a   1.000
_cell.length_b   1.000
_cell.length_c   1.000
_cell.angle_alpha   90.00
_cell.angle_beta   90.00
_cell.angle_gamma   90.00
#
_symmetry.space_group_name_H-M   'P 1'
#
loop_
_entity.id
_entity.type
_entity.pdbx_description
1 polymer ?
#
loop_
_entity_poly.entity_id
_entity_poly.type
_entity_poly.pdbx_seq_one_letter_code
_entity_poly.pdbx_strand_id
1 'polypeptide(L)'
;MSSSHPAAVEALLTQWESRNPGTPVRAVVVRAAALGFAPTPPGGNGTADYLRLVSTDPTERAITLYVNGLRLTAAGSAARKVAATMPGAVVKSRDVQLPFGTVDPFAALETFRQVATGEIVAPAGPTPVRHDTGTFELPARLLAPPALPGQEPASNRRPVVLAIVGALVLLLVIAGAASGGVGGALLMLGFIALLVGLAAVVVGRARWAFIASRRVGGIVVAAGLVAVTVGGVTAPPTEPAAASSAAAATSTATATASPTADTEAAIAAAEAAMLRREAEEAATAPTAVSAVTGLLSDSATDTAVVSAQPATALAALAAVVVQGRAPQTGYDRDLFGAAWSDVDRNGCDTRNDVLARDLTAETFKPGTRNCVVLTGSLADPYSAKAIAFLRGQATSAAVQIDHVVALSNSWQTGSQGWETAKRTAFANDPLNLLAVDGPLNMQKGDGDAATWLPPNKGYRCAYVARQVAVKVAYGLWMTQAERNAIATVLSACPNEPLPGGVVANVPATSTAVATTAAPRSTAAAPKPVPQQAPAAVAPVPVPVPAPAPAPVPAPAPVVTGAFANCTEAKAAGAAPLYRGQPGYQDKLDRDKDGVACES
;
A
#
# COMPACT_ATOMS: atom_id res chain seq x y z
N MET A 1 -2.42 -30.71 -37.40
CA MET A 1 -3.78 -30.40 -36.93
C MET A 1 -3.80 -29.62 -35.60
N SER A 2 -2.79 -28.78 -35.27
CA SER A 2 -2.68 -28.12 -33.95
C SER A 2 -3.23 -26.69 -33.87
N SER A 3 -3.85 -26.15 -34.93
CA SER A 3 -4.29 -24.75 -35.00
C SER A 3 -5.68 -24.47 -34.43
N SER A 4 -6.44 -25.49 -34.01
CA SER A 4 -7.85 -25.34 -33.56
C SER A 4 -8.03 -25.10 -32.07
N HIS A 5 -7.04 -25.43 -31.22
CA HIS A 5 -7.19 -25.34 -29.76
C HIS A 5 -7.18 -23.89 -29.24
N PRO A 6 -6.25 -23.00 -29.65
CA PRO A 6 -6.23 -21.63 -29.17
C PRO A 6 -7.50 -20.84 -29.52
N ALA A 7 -8.02 -21.03 -30.74
CA ALA A 7 -9.24 -20.38 -31.20
C ALA A 7 -10.48 -20.84 -30.42
N ALA A 8 -10.57 -22.13 -30.07
CA ALA A 8 -11.68 -22.65 -29.28
C ALA A 8 -11.66 -22.16 -27.82
N VAL A 9 -10.47 -22.05 -27.22
CA VAL A 9 -10.31 -21.44 -25.88
C VAL A 9 -10.75 -19.99 -25.90
N GLU A 10 -10.29 -19.22 -26.89
CA GLU A 10 -10.60 -17.79 -27.01
C GLU A 10 -12.10 -17.53 -27.24
N ALA A 11 -12.77 -18.36 -28.04
CA ALA A 11 -14.21 -18.28 -28.27
C ALA A 11 -15.00 -18.51 -26.98
N LEU A 12 -14.59 -19.48 -26.15
CA LEU A 12 -15.24 -19.77 -24.86
C LEU A 12 -15.05 -18.64 -23.86
N LEU A 13 -13.83 -18.08 -23.78
CA LEU A 13 -13.54 -16.94 -22.91
C LEU A 13 -14.41 -15.73 -23.27
N THR A 14 -14.46 -15.38 -24.56
CA THR A 14 -15.30 -14.27 -25.07
C THR A 14 -16.77 -14.50 -24.77
N GLN A 15 -17.26 -15.74 -24.92
CA GLN A 15 -18.64 -16.09 -24.60
C GLN A 15 -18.94 -15.95 -23.10
N TRP A 16 -18.02 -16.34 -22.22
CA TRP A 16 -18.22 -16.23 -20.78
C TRP A 16 -18.15 -14.80 -20.27
N GLU A 17 -17.23 -13.99 -20.79
CA GLU A 17 -17.07 -12.58 -20.47
C GLU A 17 -18.29 -11.76 -20.92
N SER A 18 -18.84 -12.06 -22.10
CA SER A 18 -20.07 -11.40 -22.56
C SER A 18 -21.31 -11.76 -21.72
N ARG A 19 -21.38 -13.01 -21.22
CA ARG A 19 -22.49 -13.44 -20.34
C ARG A 19 -22.33 -12.99 -18.89
N ASN A 20 -21.09 -12.82 -18.42
CA ASN A 20 -20.79 -12.44 -17.05
C ASN A 20 -19.71 -11.34 -17.05
N PRO A 21 -20.06 -10.10 -17.42
CA PRO A 21 -19.11 -8.98 -17.39
C PRO A 21 -18.45 -8.85 -16.01
N GLY A 22 -17.13 -8.63 -15.98
CA GLY A 22 -16.37 -8.49 -14.73
C GLY A 22 -15.89 -9.80 -14.09
N THR A 23 -16.22 -10.96 -14.65
CA THR A 23 -15.63 -12.24 -14.21
C THR A 23 -14.12 -12.28 -14.45
N PRO A 24 -13.30 -12.80 -13.51
CA PRO A 24 -11.85 -12.91 -13.72
C PRO A 24 -11.47 -14.09 -14.63
N VAL A 25 -12.40 -14.75 -15.31
CA VAL A 25 -12.18 -16.04 -15.99
C VAL A 25 -10.99 -16.04 -16.96
N ARG A 26 -10.81 -14.98 -17.76
CA ARG A 26 -9.69 -14.86 -18.68
C ARG A 26 -8.38 -14.72 -17.93
N ALA A 27 -8.32 -13.86 -16.91
CA ALA A 27 -7.14 -13.72 -16.07
C ALA A 27 -6.79 -15.03 -15.35
N VAL A 28 -7.78 -15.78 -14.89
CA VAL A 28 -7.61 -17.11 -14.27
C VAL A 28 -7.01 -18.10 -15.27
N VAL A 29 -7.52 -18.16 -16.50
CA VAL A 29 -6.98 -19.05 -17.55
C VAL A 29 -5.55 -18.66 -17.95
N VAL A 30 -5.27 -17.37 -18.10
CA VAL A 30 -3.92 -16.86 -18.38
C VAL A 30 -2.95 -17.19 -17.24
N ARG A 31 -3.36 -16.96 -15.98
CA ARG A 31 -2.53 -17.30 -14.82
C ARG A 31 -2.31 -18.80 -14.71
N ALA A 32 -3.33 -19.62 -14.94
CA ALA A 32 -3.19 -21.07 -14.94
C ALA A 32 -2.16 -21.53 -15.97
N ALA A 33 -2.18 -20.98 -17.19
CA ALA A 33 -1.17 -21.25 -18.21
C ALA A 33 0.24 -20.84 -17.76
N ALA A 34 0.39 -19.66 -17.14
CA ALA A 34 1.67 -19.21 -16.58
C ALA A 34 2.18 -20.10 -15.43
N LEU A 35 1.29 -20.77 -14.71
CA LEU A 35 1.61 -21.75 -13.66
C LEU A 35 1.81 -23.18 -14.17
N GLY A 36 1.88 -23.38 -15.49
CA GLY A 36 2.11 -24.69 -16.10
C GLY A 36 0.84 -25.52 -16.29
N PHE A 37 -0.36 -24.94 -16.27
CA PHE A 37 -1.60 -25.65 -16.61
C PHE A 37 -2.08 -25.29 -18.03
N ALA A 38 -2.08 -26.26 -18.94
CA ALA A 38 -2.60 -26.10 -20.30
C ALA A 38 -4.14 -26.09 -20.31
N PRO A 39 -4.79 -25.01 -20.80
CA PRO A 39 -6.24 -24.97 -21.00
C PRO A 39 -6.62 -25.75 -22.24
N THR A 40 -7.47 -26.77 -22.05
CA THR A 40 -7.93 -27.66 -23.11
C THR A 40 -9.46 -27.66 -23.14
N PRO A 41 -10.10 -27.34 -24.27
CA PRO A 41 -11.54 -27.50 -24.41
C PRO A 41 -11.91 -28.99 -24.35
N PRO A 42 -13.12 -29.36 -23.87
CA PRO A 42 -13.57 -30.74 -23.88
C PRO A 42 -13.68 -31.24 -25.33
N GLY A 43 -13.27 -32.49 -25.57
CA GLY A 43 -13.36 -33.11 -26.89
C GLY A 43 -14.81 -33.48 -27.23
N GLY A 44 -15.31 -33.04 -28.39
CA GLY A 44 -16.62 -33.38 -28.94
C GLY A 44 -17.28 -32.23 -29.71
N ASN A 45 -18.32 -32.52 -30.50
CA ASN A 45 -19.06 -31.53 -31.31
C ASN A 45 -20.10 -30.71 -30.50
N GLY A 46 -20.02 -30.71 -29.16
CA GLY A 46 -20.94 -30.00 -28.27
C GLY A 46 -20.43 -28.61 -27.88
N THR A 47 -21.33 -27.72 -27.46
CA THR A 47 -20.96 -26.46 -26.79
C THR A 47 -20.26 -26.78 -25.47
N ALA A 48 -18.97 -26.50 -25.39
CA ALA A 48 -18.20 -26.70 -24.16
C ALA A 48 -18.62 -25.70 -23.08
N ASP A 49 -19.05 -26.16 -21.91
CA ASP A 49 -19.41 -25.30 -20.78
C ASP A 49 -18.25 -25.07 -19.79
N TYR A 50 -17.07 -25.62 -20.08
CA TYR A 50 -15.87 -25.49 -19.26
C TYR A 50 -14.59 -25.69 -20.09
N LEU A 51 -13.45 -25.26 -19.54
CA LEU A 51 -12.10 -25.61 -19.97
C LEU A 51 -11.48 -26.53 -18.93
N ARG A 52 -10.77 -27.56 -19.37
CA ARG A 52 -9.95 -28.40 -18.51
C ARG A 52 -8.55 -27.79 -18.40
N LEU A 53 -8.05 -27.58 -17.19
CA LEU A 53 -6.69 -27.11 -16.94
C LEU A 53 -5.87 -28.32 -16.48
N VAL A 54 -4.86 -28.70 -17.27
CA VAL A 54 -4.04 -29.90 -17.05
C VAL A 54 -2.58 -29.48 -16.90
N SER A 55 -1.87 -29.98 -15.88
CA SER A 55 -0.44 -29.69 -15.76
C SER A 55 0.32 -30.12 -17.03
N THR A 56 1.22 -29.26 -17.50
CA THR A 56 2.10 -29.51 -18.64
C THR A 56 3.32 -30.35 -18.26
N ASP A 57 3.61 -30.49 -16.97
CA ASP A 57 4.71 -31.31 -16.49
C ASP A 57 4.20 -32.73 -16.16
N PRO A 58 4.66 -33.77 -16.89
CA PRO A 58 4.23 -35.14 -16.65
C PRO A 58 4.76 -35.73 -15.33
N THR A 59 5.73 -35.07 -14.69
CA THR A 59 6.32 -35.49 -13.41
C THR A 59 5.56 -34.97 -12.20
N GLU A 60 4.72 -33.95 -12.38
CA GLU A 60 3.87 -33.41 -11.33
C GLU A 60 2.72 -34.35 -10.97
N ARG A 61 2.25 -34.25 -9.73
CA ARG A 61 1.03 -34.96 -9.31
C ARG A 61 -0.14 -34.48 -10.16
N ALA A 62 -0.81 -35.44 -10.80
CA ALA A 62 -1.97 -35.15 -11.64
C ALA A 62 -3.11 -34.49 -10.83
N ILE A 63 -3.26 -33.18 -11.00
CA ILE A 63 -4.41 -32.40 -10.55
C ILE A 63 -5.27 -32.10 -11.77
N THR A 64 -6.58 -32.35 -11.66
CA THR A 64 -7.53 -31.99 -12.71
C THR A 64 -8.39 -30.85 -12.22
N LEU A 65 -8.24 -29.69 -12.87
CA LEU A 65 -9.06 -28.52 -12.64
C LEU A 65 -9.95 -28.28 -13.86
N TYR A 66 -11.13 -27.75 -13.59
CA TYR A 66 -12.04 -27.26 -14.61
C TYR A 66 -12.37 -25.81 -14.30
N VAL A 67 -12.46 -24.98 -15.33
CA VAL A 67 -12.84 -23.58 -15.18
C VAL A 67 -13.98 -23.25 -16.13
N ASN A 68 -14.93 -22.46 -15.67
CA ASN A 68 -15.94 -21.84 -16.51
C ASN A 68 -16.06 -20.35 -16.17
N GLY A 69 -17.04 -19.67 -16.76
CA GLY A 69 -17.24 -18.23 -16.57
C GLY A 69 -17.46 -17.74 -15.14
N LEU A 70 -17.67 -18.62 -14.14
CA LEU A 70 -18.07 -18.21 -12.79
C LEU A 70 -17.26 -18.88 -11.66
N ARG A 71 -16.53 -19.96 -11.95
CA ARG A 71 -15.85 -20.74 -10.90
C ARG A 71 -14.70 -21.58 -11.44
N LEU A 72 -13.78 -21.89 -10.52
CA LEU A 72 -12.84 -23.01 -10.65
C LEU A 72 -13.46 -24.24 -9.97
N THR A 73 -13.26 -25.43 -10.52
CA THR A 73 -13.76 -26.69 -9.97
C THR A 73 -12.60 -27.67 -9.89
N ALA A 74 -12.36 -28.19 -8.68
CA ALA A 74 -11.33 -29.17 -8.40
C ALA A 74 -11.93 -30.58 -8.43
N ALA A 75 -11.40 -31.44 -9.30
CA ALA A 75 -11.76 -32.85 -9.38
C ALA A 75 -10.54 -33.74 -9.09
N GLY A 76 -10.81 -34.90 -8.49
CA GLY A 76 -9.76 -35.82 -8.02
C GLY A 76 -9.46 -35.67 -6.53
N SER A 77 -9.00 -36.76 -5.91
CA SER A 77 -8.89 -36.85 -4.45
C SER A 77 -7.93 -35.83 -3.83
N ALA A 78 -6.77 -35.61 -4.46
CA ALA A 78 -5.78 -34.63 -3.99
C ALA A 78 -6.30 -33.20 -4.11
N ALA A 79 -6.84 -32.84 -5.28
CA ALA A 79 -7.38 -31.51 -5.55
C ALA A 79 -8.55 -31.18 -4.62
N ARG A 80 -9.49 -32.13 -4.42
CA ARG A 80 -10.66 -31.92 -3.55
C ARG A 80 -10.28 -31.72 -2.09
N LYS A 81 -9.28 -32.44 -1.57
CA LYS A 81 -8.85 -32.30 -0.17
C LYS A 81 -8.37 -30.89 0.14
N VAL A 82 -7.58 -30.32 -0.77
CA VAL A 82 -7.02 -28.98 -0.63
C VAL A 82 -8.07 -27.91 -0.94
N ALA A 83 -8.89 -28.11 -1.96
CA ALA A 83 -9.98 -27.21 -2.28
C ALA A 83 -11.00 -27.11 -1.14
N ALA A 84 -11.31 -28.21 -0.44
CA ALA A 84 -12.28 -28.24 0.66
C ALA A 84 -11.83 -27.43 1.88
N THR A 85 -10.54 -27.12 2.03
CA THR A 85 -10.04 -26.27 3.12
C THR A 85 -10.02 -24.79 2.76
N MET A 86 -10.32 -24.41 1.50
CA MET A 86 -10.34 -23.02 1.08
C MET A 86 -11.63 -22.33 1.59
N PRO A 87 -11.53 -21.17 2.27
CA PRO A 87 -12.70 -20.39 2.64
C PRO A 87 -13.56 -20.07 1.41
N GLY A 88 -14.88 -20.20 1.54
CA GLY A 88 -15.81 -19.96 0.42
C GLY A 88 -15.93 -21.11 -0.59
N ALA A 89 -15.21 -22.22 -0.39
CA ALA A 89 -15.35 -23.42 -1.21
C ALA A 89 -16.66 -24.16 -0.95
N VAL A 90 -17.30 -24.64 -2.02
CA VAL A 90 -18.53 -25.42 -1.98
C VAL A 90 -18.19 -26.89 -2.27
N VAL A 91 -18.19 -27.72 -1.22
CA VAL A 91 -17.91 -29.16 -1.35
C VAL A 91 -19.14 -29.90 -1.89
N LYS A 92 -18.98 -30.63 -2.99
CA LYS A 92 -19.98 -31.52 -3.57
C LYS A 92 -19.52 -32.98 -3.46
N SER A 93 -20.42 -33.92 -3.80
CA SER A 93 -20.13 -35.35 -3.71
C SER A 93 -19.01 -35.83 -4.63
N ARG A 94 -18.76 -35.15 -5.76
CA ARG A 94 -17.76 -35.56 -6.77
C ARG A 94 -16.65 -34.54 -7.02
N ASP A 95 -16.85 -33.29 -6.62
CA ASP A 95 -15.96 -32.16 -6.87
C ASP A 95 -16.02 -31.14 -5.72
N VAL A 96 -15.11 -30.17 -5.74
CA VAL A 96 -15.19 -28.96 -4.92
C VAL A 96 -15.21 -27.77 -5.85
N GLN A 97 -16.19 -26.89 -5.65
CA GLN A 97 -16.39 -25.69 -6.45
C GLN A 97 -15.83 -24.49 -5.71
N LEU A 98 -15.10 -23.64 -6.42
CA LEU A 98 -14.48 -22.42 -5.93
C LEU A 98 -15.09 -21.25 -6.75
N PRO A 99 -16.26 -20.73 -6.34
CA PRO A 99 -16.87 -19.59 -7.00
C PRO A 99 -15.95 -18.37 -6.96
N PHE A 100 -15.80 -17.65 -8.07
CA PHE A 100 -14.91 -16.49 -8.15
C PHE A 100 -15.32 -15.35 -7.22
N GLY A 101 -16.61 -15.28 -6.83
CA GLY A 101 -17.11 -14.30 -5.87
C GLY A 101 -16.87 -14.67 -4.41
N THR A 102 -16.46 -15.89 -4.09
CA THR A 102 -16.28 -16.35 -2.69
C THR A 102 -14.90 -16.91 -2.40
N VAL A 103 -14.12 -17.24 -3.44
CA VAL A 103 -12.75 -17.76 -3.34
C VAL A 103 -11.87 -16.95 -4.28
N ASP A 104 -10.72 -16.49 -3.81
CA ASP A 104 -9.67 -15.94 -4.68
C ASP A 104 -9.14 -17.05 -5.62
N PRO A 105 -9.45 -16.99 -6.92
CA PRO A 105 -9.06 -18.05 -7.84
C PRO A 105 -7.55 -18.06 -8.11
N PHE A 106 -6.84 -16.95 -7.90
CA PHE A 106 -5.40 -16.85 -8.13
C PHE A 106 -4.63 -17.53 -7.00
N ALA A 107 -5.01 -17.26 -5.74
CA ALA A 107 -4.49 -17.99 -4.58
C ALA A 107 -4.80 -19.49 -4.67
N ALA A 108 -6.00 -19.85 -5.13
CA ALA A 108 -6.36 -21.24 -5.34
C ALA A 108 -5.46 -21.95 -6.38
N LEU A 109 -5.23 -21.31 -7.54
CA LEU A 109 -4.33 -21.83 -8.58
C LEU A 109 -2.89 -22.02 -8.09
N GLU A 110 -2.36 -21.06 -7.33
CA GLU A 110 -1.02 -21.16 -6.74
C GLU A 110 -0.94 -22.33 -5.75
N THR A 111 -1.95 -22.48 -4.91
CA THR A 111 -2.07 -23.62 -3.98
C THR A 111 -2.10 -24.94 -4.75
N PHE A 112 -2.84 -25.03 -5.86
CA PHE A 112 -2.86 -26.23 -6.69
C PHE A 112 -1.50 -26.51 -7.34
N ARG A 113 -0.78 -25.49 -7.81
CA ARG A 113 0.60 -25.67 -8.31
C ARG A 113 1.52 -26.22 -7.22
N GLN A 114 1.46 -25.68 -6.00
CA GLN A 114 2.27 -26.16 -4.87
C GLN A 114 1.96 -27.64 -4.53
N VAL A 115 0.70 -28.06 -4.65
CA VAL A 115 0.32 -29.47 -4.43
C VAL A 115 0.79 -30.36 -5.59
N ALA A 116 0.69 -29.88 -6.82
CA ALA A 116 1.11 -30.59 -8.03
C ALA A 116 2.62 -30.86 -8.02
N THR A 117 3.40 -29.84 -7.67
CA THR A 117 4.87 -29.90 -7.52
C THR A 117 5.34 -30.62 -6.25
N GLY A 118 4.42 -30.92 -5.32
CA GLY A 118 4.74 -31.58 -4.06
C GLY A 118 5.37 -30.66 -3.00
N GLU A 119 5.41 -29.35 -3.25
CA GLU A 119 5.86 -28.31 -2.31
C GLU A 119 5.00 -28.29 -1.04
N ILE A 120 3.69 -28.58 -1.19
CA ILE A 120 2.78 -28.79 -0.05
C ILE A 120 2.08 -30.15 -0.13
N VAL A 121 1.96 -30.80 1.02
CA VAL A 121 1.26 -32.09 1.14
C VAL A 121 -0.22 -31.83 1.40
N ALA A 122 -1.09 -32.36 0.53
CA ALA A 122 -2.54 -32.29 0.74
C ALA A 122 -2.90 -32.88 2.12
N PRO A 123 -3.79 -32.24 2.89
CA PRO A 123 -4.11 -32.67 4.25
C PRO A 123 -4.58 -34.13 4.26
N ALA A 124 -4.11 -34.90 5.24
CA ALA A 124 -4.64 -36.23 5.49
C ALA A 124 -6.12 -36.08 5.85
N GLY A 125 -7.01 -36.67 5.04
CA GLY A 125 -8.44 -36.58 5.30
C GLY A 125 -8.80 -37.27 6.63
N PRO A 126 -9.94 -36.94 7.24
CA PRO A 126 -10.43 -37.71 8.38
C PRO A 126 -10.62 -39.17 7.95
N THR A 127 -10.09 -40.10 8.74
CA THR A 127 -10.39 -41.52 8.64
C THR A 127 -11.91 -41.68 8.71
N PRO A 128 -12.55 -42.42 7.78
CA PRO A 128 -13.98 -42.66 7.89
C PRO A 128 -14.22 -43.47 9.17
N VAL A 129 -14.81 -42.82 10.18
CA VAL A 129 -15.33 -43.52 11.35
C VAL A 129 -16.46 -44.40 10.84
N ARG A 130 -16.28 -45.71 10.96
CA ARG A 130 -17.31 -46.71 10.74
C ARG A 130 -18.44 -46.38 11.72
N HIS A 131 -19.61 -46.04 11.21
CA HIS A 131 -20.82 -45.95 12.04
C HIS A 131 -21.16 -47.36 12.50
N ASP A 132 -20.69 -47.76 13.68
CA ASP A 132 -21.32 -48.83 14.43
C ASP A 132 -22.64 -48.31 14.97
N THR A 133 -23.71 -49.00 14.61
CA THR A 133 -25.06 -48.87 15.16
C THR A 133 -25.05 -49.31 16.62
N GLY A 134 -24.59 -48.42 17.50
CA GLY A 134 -24.70 -48.57 18.95
C GLY A 134 -25.64 -47.50 19.50
N THR A 135 -26.77 -47.92 20.03
CA THR A 135 -27.71 -47.09 20.78
C THR A 135 -26.99 -46.37 21.91
N PHE A 136 -26.95 -45.05 21.86
CA PHE A 136 -26.49 -44.22 22.97
C PHE A 136 -27.66 -43.34 23.43
N GLU A 137 -28.12 -43.59 24.65
CA GLU A 137 -29.13 -42.80 25.34
C GLU A 137 -28.64 -41.35 25.54
N LEU A 138 -29.52 -40.39 25.26
CA LEU A 138 -29.29 -38.96 25.50
C LEU A 138 -29.55 -38.63 26.98
N PRO A 139 -28.63 -37.99 27.72
CA PRO A 139 -29.00 -37.28 28.94
C PRO A 139 -29.69 -35.96 28.58
N ALA A 140 -30.89 -35.77 29.14
CA ALA A 140 -31.71 -34.58 29.01
C ALA A 140 -31.06 -33.34 29.65
N ARG A 141 -30.20 -32.64 28.91
CA ARG A 141 -29.80 -31.25 29.18
C ARG A 141 -29.39 -30.55 27.89
N LEU A 142 -30.35 -30.29 27.01
CA LEU A 142 -30.19 -29.39 25.86
C LEU A 142 -31.55 -28.81 25.43
N LEU A 143 -32.21 -28.15 26.38
CA LEU A 143 -33.29 -27.20 26.13
C LEU A 143 -33.00 -25.94 26.96
N ALA A 144 -32.01 -25.17 26.53
CA ALA A 144 -31.82 -23.79 26.95
C ALA A 144 -31.38 -22.99 25.71
N PRO A 145 -32.02 -21.84 25.39
CA PRO A 145 -31.64 -21.02 24.25
C PRO A 145 -30.25 -20.38 24.46
N PRO A 146 -29.49 -20.08 23.39
CA PRO A 146 -28.21 -19.40 23.53
C PRO A 146 -28.40 -17.99 24.11
N ALA A 147 -27.67 -17.72 25.18
CA ALA A 147 -27.59 -16.41 25.81
C ALA A 147 -26.91 -15.40 24.86
N LEU A 148 -27.44 -14.17 24.85
CA LEU A 148 -26.86 -13.00 24.18
C LEU A 148 -25.43 -12.73 24.69
N PRO A 149 -24.45 -12.39 23.82
CA PRO A 149 -23.14 -11.95 24.28
C PRO A 149 -23.25 -10.51 24.81
N GLY A 150 -23.51 -10.40 26.10
CA GLY A 150 -23.43 -9.17 26.87
C GLY A 150 -22.47 -9.34 28.04
N GLN A 151 -21.43 -8.49 28.05
CA GLN A 151 -20.56 -8.17 29.18
C GLN A 151 -19.58 -9.26 29.64
N GLU A 152 -18.37 -9.24 29.08
CA GLU A 152 -17.20 -9.68 29.85
C GLU A 152 -17.03 -8.79 31.11
N PRO A 153 -16.63 -9.37 32.26
CA PRO A 153 -16.35 -8.58 33.45
C PRO A 153 -15.16 -7.67 33.18
N ALA A 154 -15.35 -6.36 33.35
CA ALA A 154 -14.32 -5.35 33.17
C ALA A 154 -13.09 -5.71 34.02
N SER A 155 -12.05 -6.23 33.35
CA SER A 155 -10.71 -6.38 33.92
C SER A 155 -10.27 -5.02 34.44
N ASN A 156 -10.14 -4.90 35.76
CA ASN A 156 -9.69 -3.68 36.43
C ASN A 156 -8.21 -3.46 36.08
N ARG A 157 -7.93 -2.90 34.90
CA ARG A 157 -6.58 -2.59 34.38
C ARG A 157 -5.93 -1.39 35.07
N ARG A 158 -6.65 -0.70 35.95
CA ARG A 158 -6.21 0.53 36.64
C ARG A 158 -4.91 0.38 37.47
N PRO A 159 -4.70 -0.66 38.30
CA PRO A 159 -3.46 -0.82 39.05
C PRO A 159 -2.26 -1.15 38.15
N VAL A 160 -2.49 -1.89 37.05
CA VAL A 160 -1.44 -2.25 36.09
C VAL A 160 -0.97 -1.00 35.32
N VAL A 161 -1.90 -0.16 34.86
CA VAL A 161 -1.55 1.09 34.17
C VAL A 161 -0.82 2.06 35.09
N LEU A 162 -1.24 2.19 36.36
CA LEU A 162 -0.55 3.05 37.33
C LEU A 162 0.87 2.56 37.65
N ALA A 163 1.08 1.24 37.73
CA ALA A 163 2.42 0.67 37.92
C ALA A 163 3.35 0.94 36.73
N ILE A 164 2.84 0.81 35.50
CA ILE A 164 3.60 1.09 34.26
C ILE A 164 3.99 2.57 34.19
N VAL A 165 3.06 3.49 34.48
CA VAL A 165 3.34 4.93 34.48
C VAL A 165 4.36 5.29 35.57
N GLY A 166 4.25 4.70 36.77
CA GLY A 166 5.23 4.91 37.84
C GLY A 166 6.63 4.43 37.46
N ALA A 167 6.74 3.27 36.80
CA ALA A 167 8.02 2.73 36.32
C ALA A 167 8.65 3.61 35.22
N LEU A 168 7.85 4.14 34.28
CA LEU A 168 8.32 5.05 33.25
C LEU A 168 8.82 6.38 33.81
N VAL A 169 8.10 6.95 34.78
CA VAL A 169 8.52 8.19 35.47
C VAL A 169 9.85 7.96 36.20
N LEU A 170 9.98 6.85 36.93
CA LEU A 170 11.22 6.51 37.64
C LEU A 170 12.39 6.33 36.65
N LEU A 171 12.15 5.66 35.52
CA LEU A 171 13.17 5.44 34.50
C LEU A 171 13.64 6.75 33.86
N LEU A 172 12.73 7.69 33.57
CA LEU A 172 13.09 9.02 33.04
C LEU A 172 13.90 9.85 34.05
N VAL A 173 13.56 9.76 35.34
CA VAL A 173 14.31 10.45 36.41
C VAL A 173 15.70 9.85 36.58
N ILE A 174 15.83 8.52 36.52
CA ILE A 174 17.13 7.83 36.54
C ILE A 174 17.97 8.20 35.32
N ALA A 175 17.38 8.26 34.13
CA ALA A 175 18.07 8.68 32.92
C ALA A 175 18.56 10.13 33.02
N GLY A 176 17.73 11.05 33.53
CA GLY A 176 18.13 12.42 33.81
C GLY A 176 19.24 12.52 34.86
N ALA A 177 19.19 11.70 35.90
CA ALA A 177 20.25 11.62 36.91
C ALA A 177 21.58 11.10 36.33
N ALA A 178 21.51 10.12 35.44
CA ALA A 178 22.69 9.54 34.80
C ALA A 178 23.36 10.52 33.83
N SER A 179 22.59 11.36 33.12
CA SER A 179 23.14 12.29 32.14
C SER A 179 23.60 13.62 32.73
N GLY A 180 22.94 14.11 33.79
CA GLY A 180 23.16 15.47 34.31
C GLY A 180 23.27 15.55 35.84
N GLY A 181 23.48 14.43 36.52
CA GLY A 181 23.51 14.37 37.98
C GLY A 181 22.18 14.83 38.60
N VAL A 182 22.26 15.41 39.80
CA VAL A 182 21.06 15.90 40.52
C VAL A 182 20.30 16.95 39.70
N GLY A 183 20.99 17.79 38.91
CA GLY A 183 20.36 18.79 38.04
C GLY A 183 19.50 18.17 36.93
N GLY A 184 20.00 17.12 36.28
CA GLY A 184 19.24 16.38 35.26
C GLY A 184 18.03 15.62 35.81
N ALA A 185 18.12 15.09 37.04
CA ALA A 185 16.99 14.47 37.73
C ALA A 185 15.88 15.50 38.05
N LEU A 186 16.28 16.69 38.52
CA LEU A 186 15.37 17.80 38.83
C LEU A 186 14.68 18.36 37.58
N LEU A 187 15.38 18.44 36.45
CA LEU A 187 14.80 18.81 35.16
C LEU A 187 13.67 17.85 34.76
N MET A 188 13.93 16.53 34.80
CA MET A 188 12.93 15.53 34.42
C MET A 188 11.72 15.53 35.37
N LEU A 189 11.95 15.64 36.68
CA LEU A 189 10.86 15.78 37.66
C LEU A 189 10.05 17.06 37.44
N GLY A 190 10.71 18.17 37.10
CA GLY A 190 10.07 19.44 36.82
C GLY A 190 9.17 19.40 35.59
N PHE A 191 9.62 18.80 34.48
CA PHE A 191 8.81 18.62 33.27
C PHE A 191 7.61 17.71 33.51
N ILE A 192 7.79 16.61 34.26
CA ILE A 192 6.69 15.70 34.59
C ILE A 192 5.64 16.40 35.46
N ALA A 193 6.07 17.18 36.46
CA ALA A 193 5.17 17.98 37.30
C ALA A 193 4.43 19.06 36.49
N LEU A 194 5.11 19.74 35.55
CA LEU A 194 4.48 20.70 34.64
C LEU A 194 3.38 20.06 33.80
N LEU A 195 3.65 18.92 33.17
CA LEU A 195 2.70 18.22 32.31
C LEU A 195 1.47 17.72 33.10
N VAL A 196 1.69 17.10 34.26
CA VAL A 196 0.61 16.59 35.10
C VAL A 196 -0.20 17.74 35.71
N GLY A 197 0.47 18.81 36.14
CA GLY A 197 -0.16 20.02 36.67
C GLY A 197 -1.03 20.73 35.63
N LEU A 198 -0.52 20.94 34.40
CA LEU A 198 -1.27 21.60 33.32
C LEU A 198 -2.50 20.78 32.92
N ALA A 199 -2.32 19.46 32.77
CA ALA A 199 -3.43 18.55 32.48
C ALA A 199 -4.52 18.60 33.57
N ALA A 200 -4.12 18.66 34.85
CA ALA A 200 -5.07 18.79 35.96
C ALA A 200 -5.80 20.13 35.99
N VAL A 201 -5.17 21.23 35.57
CA VAL A 201 -5.79 22.56 35.46
C VAL A 201 -6.84 22.60 34.34
N VAL A 202 -6.53 22.01 33.17
CA VAL A 202 -7.43 21.96 32.00
C VAL A 202 -8.64 21.07 32.29
N VAL A 203 -8.41 19.87 32.82
CA VAL A 203 -9.48 18.87 33.05
C VAL A 203 -10.27 19.13 34.34
N GLY A 204 -9.74 19.95 35.25
CA GLY A 204 -10.40 20.37 36.48
C GLY A 204 -10.13 19.50 37.72
N ARG A 205 -9.65 18.27 37.53
CA ARG A 205 -9.19 17.35 38.59
C ARG A 205 -8.39 16.19 37.98
N ALA A 206 -7.33 15.74 38.65
CA ALA A 206 -6.58 14.53 38.28
C ALA A 206 -6.55 13.54 39.45
N ARG A 207 -7.64 12.77 39.61
CA ARG A 207 -7.82 11.83 40.74
C ARG A 207 -6.76 10.72 40.80
N TRP A 208 -6.16 10.36 39.67
CA TRP A 208 -5.11 9.35 39.57
C TRP A 208 -3.74 9.86 40.06
N ALA A 209 -3.54 11.18 40.09
CA ALA A 209 -2.34 11.85 40.57
C ALA A 209 -2.57 12.53 41.94
N PHE A 210 -3.66 12.18 42.65
CA PHE A 210 -4.07 12.78 43.93
C PHE A 210 -4.28 14.31 43.91
N ILE A 211 -4.44 14.91 42.72
CA ILE A 211 -4.71 16.36 42.57
C ILE A 211 -6.22 16.59 42.66
N ALA A 212 -6.66 17.05 43.83
CA ALA A 212 -8.08 17.19 44.17
C ALA A 212 -8.78 18.39 43.51
N SER A 213 -8.04 19.42 43.07
CA SER A 213 -8.62 20.63 42.48
C SER A 213 -7.67 21.36 41.53
N ARG A 214 -8.23 22.28 40.73
CA ARG A 214 -7.46 23.19 39.84
C ARG A 214 -6.43 24.03 40.59
N ARG A 215 -6.71 24.42 41.83
CA ARG A 215 -5.76 25.18 42.68
C ARG A 215 -4.54 24.33 43.03
N VAL A 216 -4.75 23.06 43.36
CA VAL A 216 -3.66 22.11 43.61
C VAL A 216 -2.88 21.84 42.32
N GLY A 217 -3.55 21.73 41.18
CA GLY A 217 -2.90 21.63 39.87
C GLY A 217 -1.99 22.82 39.57
N GLY A 218 -2.44 24.05 39.87
CA GLY A 218 -1.63 25.26 39.72
C GLY A 218 -0.39 25.29 40.63
N ILE A 219 -0.49 24.79 41.87
CA ILE A 219 0.66 24.65 42.77
C ILE A 219 1.68 23.65 42.21
N VAL A 220 1.22 22.54 41.64
CA VAL A 220 2.09 21.53 41.01
C VAL A 220 2.81 22.08 39.77
N VAL A 221 2.14 22.91 38.97
CA VAL A 221 2.77 23.63 37.84
C VAL A 221 3.86 24.59 38.36
N ALA A 222 3.57 25.37 39.41
CA ALA A 222 4.54 26.30 39.98
C ALA A 222 5.77 25.56 40.55
N ALA A 223 5.56 24.46 41.28
CA ALA A 223 6.65 23.62 41.78
C ALA A 223 7.47 22.98 40.64
N GLY A 224 6.80 22.54 39.56
CA GLY A 224 7.45 22.01 38.36
C GLY A 224 8.33 23.05 37.68
N LEU A 225 7.86 24.30 37.55
CA LEU A 225 8.64 25.39 36.97
C LEU A 225 9.89 25.70 37.80
N VAL A 226 9.76 25.73 39.13
CA VAL A 226 10.91 25.93 40.05
C VAL A 226 11.91 24.77 39.93
N ALA A 227 11.44 23.53 39.82
CA ALA A 227 12.32 22.38 39.65
C ALA A 227 13.06 22.42 38.29
N VAL A 228 12.42 22.88 37.21
CA VAL A 228 13.07 23.06 35.90
C VAL A 228 14.13 24.17 35.97
N THR A 229 13.83 25.31 36.60
CA THR A 229 14.81 26.40 36.69
C THR A 229 16.00 26.02 37.55
N VAL A 230 15.78 25.39 38.71
CA VAL A 230 16.85 24.90 39.60
C VAL A 230 17.66 23.79 38.94
N GLY A 231 16.99 22.85 38.25
CA GLY A 231 17.65 21.78 37.51
C GLY A 231 18.52 22.31 36.36
N GLY A 232 18.07 23.36 35.67
CA GLY A 232 18.82 24.00 34.58
C GLY A 232 20.08 24.72 35.05
N VAL A 233 20.03 25.41 36.21
CA VAL A 233 21.21 26.12 36.74
C VAL A 233 22.22 25.21 37.44
N THR A 234 21.81 24.00 37.83
CA THR A 234 22.67 23.01 38.50
C THR A 234 23.20 21.93 37.55
N ALA A 235 22.73 21.90 36.31
CA ALA A 235 23.27 21.02 35.28
C ALA A 235 24.69 21.47 34.89
N PRO A 236 25.67 20.56 34.84
CA PRO A 236 27.02 20.92 34.39
C PRO A 236 26.98 21.42 32.94
N PRO A 237 27.81 22.42 32.57
CA PRO A 237 27.87 22.89 31.19
C PRO A 237 28.27 21.73 30.27
N THR A 238 27.43 21.46 29.27
CA THR A 238 27.70 20.45 28.25
C THR A 238 28.85 20.95 27.36
N GLU A 239 30.08 20.53 27.63
CA GLU A 239 31.15 20.67 26.65
C GLU A 239 30.87 19.74 25.46
N PRO A 240 30.99 20.21 24.20
CA PRO A 240 30.93 19.32 23.05
C PRO A 240 32.14 18.39 23.10
N ALA A 241 31.88 17.09 23.19
CA ALA A 241 32.90 16.06 23.23
C ALA A 241 33.71 16.07 21.92
N ALA A 242 34.87 16.74 21.95
CA ALA A 242 35.95 16.49 21.04
C ALA A 242 36.49 15.08 21.32
N ALA A 243 36.51 14.23 20.30
CA ALA A 243 37.21 12.95 20.36
C ALA A 243 38.68 13.20 20.70
N SER A 244 39.09 12.84 21.91
CA SER A 244 40.49 12.79 22.30
C SER A 244 40.82 11.37 22.72
N SER A 245 41.40 10.64 21.78
CA SER A 245 42.24 9.49 22.05
C SER A 245 43.54 9.95 22.69
N ALA A 246 43.71 9.69 23.98
CA ALA A 246 45.01 9.61 24.64
C ALA A 246 44.92 8.46 25.66
N ALA A 247 45.44 7.28 25.32
CA ALA A 247 46.82 6.87 25.50
C ALA A 247 47.09 6.35 26.92
N ALA A 248 47.43 5.07 27.02
CA ALA A 248 48.19 4.51 28.12
C ALA A 248 49.48 3.89 27.56
N ALA A 249 50.58 4.60 27.84
CA ALA A 249 51.98 4.20 28.02
C ALA A 249 52.51 2.90 27.38
N THR A 250 53.67 2.98 26.71
CA THR A 250 54.99 2.84 27.39
C THR A 250 56.12 3.06 26.39
N SER A 251 57.10 3.87 26.78
CA SER A 251 58.33 4.17 26.07
C SER A 251 59.19 2.93 25.79
N THR A 252 59.74 2.82 24.58
CA THR A 252 61.13 2.34 24.41
C THR A 252 61.73 3.00 23.18
N ALA A 253 62.81 3.73 23.40
CA ALA A 253 63.60 4.36 22.37
C ALA A 253 64.38 3.30 21.58
N THR A 254 64.25 3.30 20.25
CA THR A 254 65.25 2.68 19.37
C THR A 254 65.35 3.47 18.05
N ALA A 255 66.51 4.10 17.88
CA ALA A 255 67.21 4.48 16.65
C ALA A 255 66.39 4.92 15.41
N THR A 256 66.51 6.22 15.12
CA THR A 256 66.35 6.83 13.79
C THR A 256 67.19 6.09 12.74
N ALA A 257 66.53 5.40 11.81
CA ALA A 257 67.05 5.17 10.48
C ALA A 257 66.20 6.00 9.51
N SER A 258 66.79 6.97 8.83
CA SER A 258 66.12 7.66 7.73
C SER A 258 65.77 6.63 6.65
N PRO A 259 64.52 6.57 6.16
CA PRO A 259 64.18 5.71 5.05
C PRO A 259 65.04 6.09 3.84
N THR A 260 65.60 5.11 3.15
CA THR A 260 66.29 5.33 1.88
C THR A 260 65.28 5.86 0.85
N ALA A 261 65.75 6.59 -0.17
CA ALA A 261 64.89 7.18 -1.22
C ALA A 261 63.97 6.14 -1.89
N ASP A 262 64.39 4.88 -1.94
CA ASP A 262 63.59 3.76 -2.46
C ASP A 262 62.40 3.40 -1.56
N THR A 263 62.52 3.61 -0.25
CA THR A 263 61.45 3.38 0.72
C THR A 263 60.42 4.51 0.71
N GLU A 264 60.86 5.77 0.58
CA GLU A 264 59.94 6.90 0.40
C GLU A 264 59.18 6.80 -0.94
N ALA A 265 59.86 6.40 -2.01
CA ALA A 265 59.21 6.18 -3.30
C ALA A 265 58.20 5.01 -3.25
N ALA A 266 58.50 3.95 -2.50
CA ALA A 266 57.59 2.82 -2.32
C ALA A 266 56.35 3.19 -1.48
N ILE A 267 56.52 4.01 -0.44
CA ILE A 267 55.41 4.51 0.40
C ILE A 267 54.53 5.46 -0.42
N ALA A 268 55.13 6.40 -1.16
CA ALA A 268 54.37 7.31 -2.03
C ALA A 268 53.63 6.57 -3.15
N ALA A 269 54.22 5.51 -3.71
CA ALA A 269 53.56 4.66 -4.70
C ALA A 269 52.42 3.84 -4.08
N ALA A 270 52.56 3.38 -2.83
CA ALA A 270 51.50 2.67 -2.11
C ALA A 270 50.34 3.61 -1.72
N GLU A 271 50.62 4.83 -1.27
CA GLU A 271 49.61 5.86 -1.00
C GLU A 271 48.89 6.29 -2.29
N ALA A 272 49.63 6.49 -3.39
CA ALA A 272 49.03 6.79 -4.69
C ALA A 272 48.19 5.61 -5.22
N ALA A 273 48.59 4.37 -4.97
CA ALA A 273 47.82 3.18 -5.34
C ALA A 273 46.56 3.02 -4.48
N MET A 274 46.63 3.37 -3.18
CA MET A 274 45.47 3.36 -2.29
C MET A 274 44.47 4.46 -2.67
N LEU A 275 44.94 5.68 -2.95
CA LEU A 275 44.11 6.78 -3.43
C LEU A 275 43.48 6.49 -4.80
N ARG A 276 44.18 5.78 -5.69
CA ARG A 276 43.59 5.30 -6.96
C ARG A 276 42.52 4.23 -6.74
N ARG A 277 42.73 3.31 -5.79
CA ARG A 277 41.71 2.32 -5.41
C ARG A 277 40.50 2.97 -4.75
N GLU A 278 40.70 3.95 -3.87
CA GLU A 278 39.61 4.75 -3.29
C GLU A 278 38.87 5.56 -4.36
N ALA A 279 39.57 6.11 -5.36
CA ALA A 279 38.96 6.84 -6.47
C ALA A 279 38.23 5.92 -7.46
N GLU A 280 38.74 4.71 -7.72
CA GLU A 280 38.05 3.69 -8.55
C GLU A 280 36.85 3.07 -7.81
N GLU A 281 36.94 2.87 -6.50
CA GLU A 281 35.84 2.38 -5.66
C GLU A 281 34.74 3.45 -5.50
N ALA A 282 35.11 4.73 -5.38
CA ALA A 282 34.17 5.85 -5.43
C ALA A 282 33.54 6.07 -6.82
N ALA A 283 34.18 5.62 -7.90
CA ALA A 283 33.68 5.77 -9.26
C ALA A 283 32.72 4.65 -9.71
N THR A 284 32.58 3.55 -8.96
CA THR A 284 31.85 2.34 -9.42
C THR A 284 30.48 2.11 -8.75
N ALA A 285 29.99 3.02 -7.91
CA ALA A 285 28.62 2.93 -7.42
C ALA A 285 27.98 4.33 -7.36
N PRO A 286 27.13 4.75 -8.33
CA PRO A 286 26.14 5.75 -7.99
C PRO A 286 25.33 5.16 -6.83
N THR A 287 25.33 5.80 -5.67
CA THR A 287 24.50 5.39 -4.54
C THR A 287 23.06 5.25 -5.05
N ALA A 288 22.60 4.01 -5.23
CA ALA A 288 21.34 3.74 -5.93
C ALA A 288 20.17 4.43 -5.22
N VAL A 289 20.27 4.52 -3.89
CA VAL A 289 19.37 5.22 -2.99
C VAL A 289 20.00 6.55 -2.58
N SER A 290 19.28 7.64 -2.77
CA SER A 290 19.67 8.96 -2.27
C SER A 290 19.69 8.95 -0.74
N ALA A 291 20.84 9.29 -0.15
CA ALA A 291 21.01 9.37 1.30
C ALA A 291 20.09 10.43 1.95
N VAL A 292 19.62 11.42 1.19
CA VAL A 292 18.76 12.50 1.68
C VAL A 292 17.29 12.09 1.73
N THR A 293 16.80 11.35 0.73
CA THR A 293 15.37 11.02 0.61
C THR A 293 15.06 9.57 0.95
N GLY A 294 16.06 8.68 1.00
CA GLY A 294 15.85 7.24 1.11
C GLY A 294 15.16 6.63 -0.12
N LEU A 295 15.05 7.37 -1.22
CA LEU A 295 14.45 6.94 -2.49
C LEU A 295 15.54 6.63 -3.52
N LEU A 296 15.22 5.74 -4.46
CA LEU A 296 16.05 5.53 -5.64
C LEU A 296 16.26 6.84 -6.40
N SER A 297 17.46 7.02 -6.93
CA SER A 297 17.76 8.05 -7.93
C SER A 297 17.03 7.77 -9.25
N ASP A 298 16.94 8.76 -10.13
CA ASP A 298 16.31 8.59 -11.45
C ASP A 298 16.97 7.45 -12.25
N SER A 299 18.30 7.45 -12.34
CA SER A 299 19.07 6.41 -13.05
C SER A 299 18.93 5.02 -12.42
N ALA A 300 18.90 4.93 -11.09
CA ALA A 300 18.69 3.66 -10.39
C ALA A 300 17.26 3.14 -10.59
N THR A 301 16.27 4.04 -10.61
CA THR A 301 14.87 3.73 -10.93
C THR A 301 14.75 3.18 -12.34
N ASP A 302 15.36 3.83 -13.34
CA ASP A 302 15.35 3.34 -14.72
C ASP A 302 15.98 1.95 -14.84
N THR A 303 17.10 1.74 -14.16
CA THR A 303 17.78 0.44 -14.13
C THR A 303 16.88 -0.64 -13.51
N ALA A 304 16.22 -0.34 -12.39
CA ALA A 304 15.31 -1.26 -11.71
C ALA A 304 14.09 -1.61 -12.57
N VAL A 305 13.49 -0.61 -13.25
CA VAL A 305 12.34 -0.83 -14.12
C VAL A 305 12.70 -1.63 -15.37
N VAL A 306 13.84 -1.35 -16.00
CA VAL A 306 14.30 -2.08 -17.20
C VAL A 306 14.70 -3.53 -16.89
N SER A 307 15.26 -3.78 -15.71
CA SER A 307 15.68 -5.13 -15.28
C SER A 307 14.56 -5.95 -14.62
N ALA A 308 13.39 -5.36 -14.42
CA ALA A 308 12.25 -6.01 -13.78
C ALA A 308 11.75 -7.22 -14.58
N GLN A 309 11.31 -8.26 -13.87
CA GLN A 309 10.73 -9.42 -14.52
C GLN A 309 9.41 -9.05 -15.22
N PRO A 310 9.10 -9.65 -16.38
CA PRO A 310 7.82 -9.45 -17.05
C PRO A 310 6.63 -9.75 -16.13
N ALA A 311 5.48 -9.12 -16.41
CA ALA A 311 4.24 -9.28 -15.64
C ALA A 311 4.31 -8.87 -14.15
N THR A 312 5.30 -8.05 -13.77
CA THR A 312 5.39 -7.42 -12.44
C THR A 312 4.92 -5.97 -12.49
N ALA A 313 4.51 -5.43 -11.35
CA ALA A 313 4.20 -4.02 -11.19
C ALA A 313 5.42 -3.12 -11.45
N LEU A 314 6.63 -3.60 -11.12
CA LEU A 314 7.87 -2.86 -11.38
C LEU A 314 8.15 -2.74 -12.88
N ALA A 315 7.95 -3.81 -13.65
CA ALA A 315 8.05 -3.75 -15.11
C ALA A 315 6.96 -2.85 -15.71
N ALA A 316 5.75 -2.89 -15.17
CA ALA A 316 4.63 -2.07 -15.65
C ALA A 316 4.84 -0.56 -15.49
N LEU A 317 5.73 -0.11 -14.60
CA LEU A 317 6.12 1.30 -14.51
C LEU A 317 6.67 1.85 -15.84
N ALA A 318 7.24 1.01 -16.69
CA ALA A 318 7.71 1.42 -18.02
C ALA A 318 6.57 1.86 -18.96
N ALA A 319 5.33 1.43 -18.69
CA ALA A 319 4.15 1.81 -19.46
C ALA A 319 3.47 3.10 -18.94
N VAL A 320 3.87 3.60 -17.77
CA VAL A 320 3.30 4.83 -17.22
C VAL A 320 4.17 6.02 -17.63
N VAL A 321 3.54 6.98 -18.30
CA VAL A 321 4.20 8.21 -18.73
C VAL A 321 4.68 9.01 -17.51
N VAL A 322 5.85 9.63 -17.60
CA VAL A 322 6.41 10.48 -16.53
C VAL A 322 6.38 11.94 -16.97
N GLN A 323 5.64 12.77 -16.23
CA GLN A 323 5.50 14.21 -16.47
C GLN A 323 5.26 14.97 -15.17
N GLY A 324 5.46 16.29 -15.18
CA GLY A 324 5.07 17.15 -14.05
C GLY A 324 3.56 17.17 -13.80
N ARG A 325 3.15 17.66 -12.62
CA ARG A 325 1.72 17.88 -12.33
C ARG A 325 1.19 19.03 -13.18
N ALA A 326 0.02 18.83 -13.80
CA ALA A 326 -0.77 19.92 -14.35
C ALA A 326 -1.38 20.77 -13.21
N PRO A 327 -1.80 22.02 -13.48
CA PRO A 327 -2.49 22.83 -12.49
C PRO A 327 -3.77 22.16 -11.98
N GLN A 328 -4.08 22.36 -10.69
CA GLN A 328 -5.35 21.91 -10.10
C GLN A 328 -6.54 22.82 -10.49
N THR A 329 -6.30 23.91 -11.22
CA THR A 329 -7.33 24.86 -11.63
C THR A 329 -8.52 24.17 -12.30
N GLY A 330 -9.73 24.52 -11.86
CA GLY A 330 -10.98 23.97 -12.40
C GLY A 330 -11.31 22.57 -11.90
N TYR A 331 -10.52 21.99 -10.99
CA TYR A 331 -10.90 20.77 -10.30
C TYR A 331 -12.12 21.01 -9.41
N ASP A 332 -13.13 20.16 -9.61
CA ASP A 332 -14.27 19.99 -8.72
C ASP A 332 -14.60 18.49 -8.69
N ARG A 333 -14.88 17.96 -7.50
CA ARG A 333 -15.18 16.55 -7.29
C ARG A 333 -16.44 16.13 -8.06
N ASP A 334 -17.41 17.02 -8.22
CA ASP A 334 -18.67 16.75 -8.92
C ASP A 334 -18.46 16.51 -10.43
N LEU A 335 -17.29 16.89 -10.98
CA LEU A 335 -16.91 16.57 -12.37
C LEU A 335 -16.68 15.08 -12.61
N PHE A 336 -16.57 14.29 -11.53
CA PHE A 336 -16.49 12.83 -11.57
C PHE A 336 -17.87 12.17 -11.50
N GLY A 337 -18.95 12.94 -11.54
CA GLY A 337 -20.32 12.44 -11.48
C GLY A 337 -20.81 12.25 -10.05
N ALA A 338 -22.00 11.65 -9.91
CA ALA A 338 -22.59 11.43 -8.59
C ALA A 338 -21.70 10.49 -7.76
N ALA A 339 -21.47 10.86 -6.50
CA ALA A 339 -20.69 10.04 -5.59
C ALA A 339 -21.33 8.66 -5.44
N TRP A 340 -20.49 7.62 -5.51
CA TRP A 340 -20.89 6.22 -5.35
C TRP A 340 -21.96 5.77 -6.35
N SER A 341 -21.88 6.25 -7.60
CA SER A 341 -22.82 5.87 -8.65
C SER A 341 -22.83 4.36 -8.87
N ASP A 342 -24.01 3.74 -8.94
CA ASP A 342 -24.22 2.35 -9.36
C ASP A 342 -23.86 2.18 -10.86
N VAL A 343 -22.56 2.07 -11.15
CA VAL A 343 -22.02 2.02 -12.51
C VAL A 343 -22.19 0.65 -13.18
N ASP A 344 -22.29 -0.42 -12.40
CA ASP A 344 -22.53 -1.79 -12.89
C ASP A 344 -24.02 -2.15 -12.97
N ARG A 345 -24.90 -1.28 -12.44
CA ARG A 345 -26.36 -1.40 -12.42
C ARG A 345 -26.84 -2.64 -11.67
N ASN A 346 -26.09 -3.06 -10.65
CA ASN A 346 -26.46 -4.18 -9.81
C ASN A 346 -27.57 -3.82 -8.78
N GLY A 347 -27.85 -2.51 -8.61
CA GLY A 347 -28.85 -1.96 -7.69
C GLY A 347 -28.29 -1.51 -6.34
N CYS A 348 -26.98 -1.60 -6.14
CA CYS A 348 -26.23 -1.13 -4.98
C CYS A 348 -25.35 0.07 -5.39
N ASP A 349 -25.15 1.02 -4.48
CA ASP A 349 -24.14 2.06 -4.71
C ASP A 349 -22.73 1.49 -4.55
N THR A 350 -21.76 2.10 -5.23
CA THR A 350 -20.37 1.59 -5.22
C THR A 350 -19.75 1.58 -3.82
N ARG A 351 -20.19 2.45 -2.91
CA ARG A 351 -19.71 2.44 -1.52
C ARG A 351 -20.08 1.13 -0.86
N ASN A 352 -21.33 0.71 -0.99
CA ASN A 352 -21.81 -0.56 -0.45
C ASN A 352 -21.17 -1.76 -1.15
N ASP A 353 -20.91 -1.69 -2.46
CA ASP A 353 -20.17 -2.76 -3.17
C ASP A 353 -18.77 -2.94 -2.58
N VAL A 354 -18.05 -1.83 -2.34
CA VAL A 354 -16.70 -1.88 -1.76
C VAL A 354 -16.75 -2.34 -0.30
N LEU A 355 -17.72 -1.90 0.49
CA LEU A 355 -17.90 -2.38 1.86
C LEU A 355 -18.21 -3.87 1.90
N ALA A 356 -19.10 -4.37 1.04
CA ALA A 356 -19.42 -5.79 0.97
C ALA A 356 -18.24 -6.64 0.50
N ARG A 357 -17.37 -6.09 -0.37
CA ARG A 357 -16.14 -6.75 -0.83
C ARG A 357 -15.07 -6.82 0.24
N ASP A 358 -14.86 -5.73 0.99
CA ASP A 358 -13.67 -5.56 1.85
C ASP A 358 -13.92 -5.88 3.32
N LEU A 359 -15.19 -5.88 3.77
CA LEU A 359 -15.54 -6.28 5.12
C LEU A 359 -15.70 -7.80 5.22
N THR A 360 -15.55 -8.28 6.45
CA THR A 360 -15.89 -9.66 6.82
C THR A 360 -16.97 -9.66 7.90
N ALA A 361 -17.71 -10.77 8.04
CA ALA A 361 -18.81 -10.89 8.99
C ALA A 361 -19.86 -9.77 8.84
N GLU A 362 -20.10 -9.40 7.59
CA GLU A 362 -21.00 -8.33 7.21
C GLU A 362 -22.46 -8.71 7.41
N THR A 363 -23.28 -7.73 7.78
CA THR A 363 -24.73 -7.88 7.79
C THR A 363 -25.36 -6.82 6.91
N PHE A 364 -26.52 -7.14 6.36
CA PHE A 364 -27.20 -6.29 5.39
C PHE A 364 -28.57 -5.85 5.89
N LYS A 365 -29.00 -4.67 5.45
CA LYS A 365 -30.33 -4.16 5.73
C LYS A 365 -31.38 -5.06 5.06
N PRO A 366 -32.36 -5.59 5.80
CA PRO A 366 -33.44 -6.38 5.21
C PRO A 366 -34.17 -5.62 4.10
N GLY A 367 -34.56 -6.34 3.05
CA GLY A 367 -35.27 -5.77 1.89
C GLY A 367 -34.39 -5.04 0.88
N THR A 368 -33.05 -5.01 1.06
CA THR A 368 -32.12 -4.35 0.14
C THR A 368 -31.36 -5.29 -0.79
N ARG A 369 -31.74 -6.58 -0.86
CA ARG A 369 -31.05 -7.61 -1.66
C ARG A 369 -29.54 -7.69 -1.38
N ASN A 370 -29.16 -7.58 -0.11
CA ASN A 370 -27.76 -7.53 0.35
C ASN A 370 -26.95 -6.36 -0.22
N CYS A 371 -27.57 -5.22 -0.52
CA CYS A 371 -26.84 -4.01 -0.88
C CYS A 371 -26.38 -3.24 0.35
N VAL A 372 -27.31 -2.81 1.22
CA VAL A 372 -26.96 -1.84 2.26
C VAL A 372 -26.26 -2.55 3.42
N VAL A 373 -24.94 -2.40 3.52
CA VAL A 373 -24.13 -2.97 4.60
C VAL A 373 -24.41 -2.23 5.91
N LEU A 374 -24.78 -2.98 6.96
CA LEU A 374 -25.07 -2.46 8.30
C LEU A 374 -23.91 -2.68 9.27
N THR A 375 -23.21 -3.81 9.18
CA THR A 375 -22.06 -4.11 10.04
C THR A 375 -20.99 -4.86 9.28
N GLY A 376 -19.80 -4.95 9.86
CA GLY A 376 -18.73 -5.85 9.43
C GLY A 376 -17.44 -5.60 10.21
N SER A 377 -16.38 -6.31 9.88
CA SER A 377 -15.03 -6.08 10.38
C SER A 377 -14.08 -5.89 9.21
N LEU A 378 -13.42 -4.73 9.19
CA LEU A 378 -12.38 -4.39 8.22
C LEU A 378 -11.04 -4.85 8.76
N ALA A 379 -10.34 -5.73 8.04
CA ALA A 379 -8.91 -5.92 8.22
C ALA A 379 -8.19 -4.80 7.44
N ASP A 380 -7.97 -3.66 8.09
CA ASP A 380 -7.58 -2.43 7.40
C ASP A 380 -6.17 -2.53 6.82
N PRO A 381 -6.01 -2.39 5.49
CA PRO A 381 -4.71 -2.51 4.85
C PRO A 381 -3.75 -1.38 5.25
N TYR A 382 -4.25 -0.19 5.62
CA TYR A 382 -3.38 0.97 5.86
C TYR A 382 -2.72 0.99 7.24
N SER A 383 -3.45 0.55 8.27
CA SER A 383 -3.00 0.51 9.67
C SER A 383 -2.63 -0.87 10.18
N ALA A 384 -2.98 -1.95 9.44
CA ALA A 384 -2.93 -3.34 9.88
C ALA A 384 -3.84 -3.68 11.07
N LYS A 385 -4.83 -2.83 11.38
CA LYS A 385 -5.77 -3.05 12.49
C LYS A 385 -7.07 -3.67 12.01
N ALA A 386 -7.73 -4.40 12.90
CA ALA A 386 -9.13 -4.74 12.71
C ALA A 386 -10.02 -3.57 13.17
N ILE A 387 -10.89 -3.07 12.29
CA ILE A 387 -11.82 -1.97 12.58
C ILE A 387 -13.24 -2.54 12.49
N ALA A 388 -14.01 -2.41 13.56
CA ALA A 388 -15.42 -2.77 13.55
C ALA A 388 -16.20 -1.68 12.80
N PHE A 389 -16.95 -2.10 11.79
CA PHE A 389 -17.90 -1.26 11.08
C PHE A 389 -19.30 -1.53 11.62
N LEU A 390 -19.96 -0.47 12.08
CA LEU A 390 -21.38 -0.39 12.32
C LEU A 390 -21.86 0.88 11.60
N ARG A 391 -22.73 0.73 10.60
CA ARG A 391 -23.35 1.85 9.90
C ARG A 391 -24.05 2.72 10.92
N GLY A 392 -23.67 4.00 10.96
CA GLY A 392 -24.11 4.91 11.99
C GLY A 392 -22.97 5.76 12.53
N GLN A 393 -23.33 6.84 13.24
CA GLN A 393 -22.42 7.86 13.75
C GLN A 393 -21.18 7.36 14.50
N ALA A 394 -21.27 6.20 15.12
CA ALA A 394 -20.21 5.66 15.96
C ALA A 394 -18.99 5.25 15.15
N THR A 395 -19.18 4.68 13.95
CA THR A 395 -18.10 4.00 13.23
C THR A 395 -18.12 4.16 11.71
N SER A 396 -19.16 4.71 11.06
CA SER A 396 -19.10 4.92 9.60
C SER A 396 -17.93 5.82 9.21
N ALA A 397 -17.61 6.85 9.99
CA ALA A 397 -16.47 7.73 9.72
C ALA A 397 -15.10 7.06 9.97
N ALA A 398 -15.07 5.96 10.73
CA ALA A 398 -13.86 5.19 11.00
C ALA A 398 -13.46 4.29 9.81
N VAL A 399 -14.41 3.94 8.94
CA VAL A 399 -14.17 3.20 7.69
C VAL A 399 -14.58 4.06 6.50
N GLN A 400 -13.60 4.54 5.76
CA GLN A 400 -13.82 5.34 4.55
C GLN A 400 -13.50 4.51 3.30
N ILE A 401 -14.07 4.91 2.17
CA ILE A 401 -13.68 4.36 0.88
C ILE A 401 -12.67 5.32 0.26
N ASP A 402 -11.42 4.88 0.15
CA ASP A 402 -10.33 5.65 -0.46
C ASP A 402 -10.31 5.45 -1.97
N HIS A 403 -10.04 6.54 -2.67
CA HIS A 403 -9.54 6.54 -4.05
C HIS A 403 -8.02 6.40 -4.00
N VAL A 404 -7.51 5.17 -4.21
CA VAL A 404 -6.09 4.82 -4.08
C VAL A 404 -5.21 5.77 -4.90
N VAL A 405 -5.63 6.06 -6.14
CA VAL A 405 -5.25 7.27 -6.87
C VAL A 405 -6.35 8.31 -6.64
N ALA A 406 -6.05 9.35 -5.86
CA ALA A 406 -7.01 10.39 -5.49
C ALA A 406 -7.55 11.14 -6.72
N LEU A 407 -8.81 11.57 -6.68
CA LEU A 407 -9.47 12.26 -7.80
C LEU A 407 -8.77 13.58 -8.19
N SER A 408 -8.29 14.33 -7.20
CA SER A 408 -7.51 15.56 -7.42
C SER A 408 -6.12 15.28 -8.00
N ASN A 409 -5.49 14.18 -7.60
CA ASN A 409 -4.24 13.72 -8.19
C ASN A 409 -4.47 13.30 -9.66
N SER A 410 -5.51 12.51 -9.94
CA SER A 410 -5.84 12.11 -11.31
C SER A 410 -6.12 13.33 -12.18
N TRP A 411 -6.75 14.37 -11.65
CA TRP A 411 -7.00 15.63 -12.38
C TRP A 411 -5.69 16.25 -12.89
N GLN A 412 -4.73 16.39 -11.99
CA GLN A 412 -3.40 16.93 -12.26
C GLN A 412 -2.50 15.98 -13.06
N THR A 413 -2.90 14.72 -13.21
CA THR A 413 -2.14 13.67 -13.91
C THR A 413 -2.87 13.04 -15.10
N GLY A 414 -3.94 13.70 -15.59
CA GLY A 414 -4.52 13.43 -16.91
C GLY A 414 -6.04 13.45 -17.03
N SER A 415 -6.77 13.35 -15.92
CA SER A 415 -8.24 13.28 -16.00
C SER A 415 -8.94 14.61 -16.28
N GLN A 416 -8.22 15.74 -16.24
CA GLN A 416 -8.77 17.06 -16.60
C GLN A 416 -9.34 17.10 -18.03
N GLY A 417 -8.72 16.37 -18.97
CA GLY A 417 -9.12 16.34 -20.38
C GLY A 417 -10.11 15.22 -20.73
N TRP A 418 -10.55 14.43 -19.74
CA TRP A 418 -11.48 13.33 -19.98
C TRP A 418 -12.93 13.80 -20.09
N GLU A 419 -13.70 13.05 -20.86
CA GLU A 419 -15.15 13.10 -20.78
C GLU A 419 -15.65 12.68 -19.39
N THR A 420 -16.78 13.24 -18.96
CA THR A 420 -17.38 12.95 -17.65
C THR A 420 -17.62 11.46 -17.44
N ALA A 421 -18.05 10.72 -18.45
CA ALA A 421 -18.29 9.27 -18.32
C ALA A 421 -17.03 8.50 -17.90
N LYS A 422 -15.85 8.86 -18.43
CA LYS A 422 -14.58 8.22 -18.05
C LYS A 422 -14.16 8.63 -16.63
N ARG A 423 -14.39 9.88 -16.23
CA ARG A 423 -14.16 10.32 -14.84
C ARG A 423 -15.09 9.57 -13.86
N THR A 424 -16.36 9.37 -14.21
CA THR A 424 -17.30 8.60 -13.40
C THR A 424 -16.92 7.13 -13.30
N ALA A 425 -16.48 6.50 -14.40
CA ALA A 425 -15.94 5.15 -14.35
C ALA A 425 -14.74 5.08 -13.40
N PHE A 426 -13.76 5.97 -13.54
CA PHE A 426 -12.58 6.05 -12.68
C PHE A 426 -12.91 6.22 -11.19
N ALA A 427 -13.89 7.05 -10.87
CA ALA A 427 -14.29 7.32 -9.49
C ALA A 427 -15.07 6.17 -8.85
N ASN A 428 -15.61 5.24 -9.64
CA ASN A 428 -16.41 4.12 -9.14
C ASN A 428 -15.78 2.75 -9.47
N ASP A 429 -14.53 2.72 -9.91
CA ASP A 429 -13.82 1.49 -10.26
C ASP A 429 -13.30 0.77 -9.01
N PRO A 430 -13.72 -0.48 -8.73
CA PRO A 430 -13.19 -1.27 -7.61
C PRO A 430 -11.67 -1.41 -7.59
N LEU A 431 -10.98 -1.32 -8.74
CA LEU A 431 -9.52 -1.29 -8.82
C LEU A 431 -8.93 -0.07 -8.10
N ASN A 432 -9.60 1.08 -8.20
CA ASN A 432 -9.18 2.33 -7.58
C ASN A 432 -9.79 2.56 -6.18
N LEU A 433 -10.68 1.67 -5.71
CA LEU A 433 -11.39 1.84 -4.43
C LEU A 433 -11.00 0.79 -3.38
N LEU A 434 -10.85 1.24 -2.14
CA LEU A 434 -10.60 0.38 -0.96
C LEU A 434 -11.34 0.90 0.27
N ALA A 435 -11.95 0.03 1.06
CA ALA A 435 -12.34 0.35 2.43
C ALA A 435 -11.09 0.40 3.32
N VAL A 436 -10.89 1.51 4.03
CA VAL A 436 -9.68 1.79 4.83
C VAL A 436 -9.99 2.57 6.10
N ASP A 437 -9.02 2.64 7.02
CA ASP A 437 -9.05 3.53 8.19
C ASP A 437 -9.27 5.00 7.77
N GLY A 438 -10.34 5.59 8.27
CA GLY A 438 -10.76 6.95 7.93
C GLY A 438 -9.72 8.02 8.26
N PRO A 439 -9.16 8.07 9.49
CA PRO A 439 -8.09 9.00 9.83
C PRO A 439 -6.85 8.91 8.92
N LEU A 440 -6.40 7.70 8.56
CA LEU A 440 -5.29 7.53 7.63
C LEU A 440 -5.64 7.96 6.21
N ASN A 441 -6.87 7.71 5.75
CA ASN A 441 -7.34 8.22 4.46
C ASN A 441 -7.35 9.76 4.42
N MET A 442 -7.79 10.40 5.51
CA MET A 442 -7.74 11.85 5.66
C MET A 442 -6.30 12.38 5.70
N GLN A 443 -5.38 11.64 6.32
CA GLN A 443 -3.96 12.00 6.32
C GLN A 443 -3.35 11.89 4.93
N LYS A 444 -3.74 10.88 4.14
CA LYS A 444 -3.32 10.71 2.74
C LYS A 444 -3.76 11.89 1.89
N GLY A 445 -5.04 12.28 2.00
CA GLY A 445 -5.63 13.35 1.20
C GLY A 445 -5.41 13.12 -0.31
N ASP A 446 -4.94 14.16 -1.00
CA ASP A 446 -4.62 14.12 -2.44
C ASP A 446 -3.18 13.65 -2.74
N GLY A 447 -2.48 13.12 -1.74
CA GLY A 447 -1.08 12.68 -1.86
C GLY A 447 -0.89 11.53 -2.85
N ASP A 448 0.19 11.59 -3.62
CA ASP A 448 0.73 10.46 -4.39
C ASP A 448 1.66 9.60 -3.53
N ALA A 449 2.21 8.52 -4.10
CA ALA A 449 3.14 7.63 -3.40
C ALA A 449 4.44 8.32 -2.92
N ALA A 450 4.84 9.46 -3.49
CA ALA A 450 5.97 10.25 -3.00
C ALA A 450 5.61 11.10 -1.78
N THR A 451 4.34 11.48 -1.66
CA THR A 451 3.83 12.33 -0.58
C THR A 451 3.41 11.49 0.63
N TRP A 452 2.77 10.35 0.39
CA TRP A 452 2.21 9.51 1.45
C TRP A 452 2.25 8.02 1.10
N LEU A 453 2.68 7.21 2.06
CA LEU A 453 2.60 5.75 2.01
C LEU A 453 1.93 5.24 3.28
N PRO A 454 1.13 4.15 3.21
CA PRO A 454 0.51 3.56 4.38
C PRO A 454 1.53 3.27 5.49
N PRO A 455 1.20 3.55 6.77
CA PRO A 455 2.05 3.17 7.90
C PRO A 455 2.31 1.67 7.98
N ASN A 456 1.35 0.85 7.58
CA ASN A 456 1.53 -0.59 7.41
C ASN A 456 2.51 -0.89 6.27
N LYS A 457 3.79 -1.08 6.61
CA LYS A 457 4.85 -1.36 5.65
C LYS A 457 4.60 -2.63 4.83
N GLY A 458 3.98 -3.66 5.44
CA GLY A 458 3.69 -4.92 4.77
C GLY A 458 2.71 -4.79 3.60
N TYR A 459 1.89 -3.74 3.59
CA TYR A 459 0.93 -3.49 2.52
C TYR A 459 1.46 -2.57 1.40
N ARG A 460 2.64 -1.94 1.59
CA ARG A 460 3.12 -0.90 0.65
C ARG A 460 3.32 -1.41 -0.78
N CYS A 461 3.75 -2.66 -0.95
CA CYS A 461 3.90 -3.29 -2.26
C CYS A 461 2.56 -3.35 -3.01
N ALA A 462 1.55 -3.95 -2.40
CA ALA A 462 0.20 -4.03 -2.97
C ALA A 462 -0.41 -2.64 -3.22
N TYR A 463 -0.17 -1.68 -2.31
CA TYR A 463 -0.64 -0.29 -2.45
C TYR A 463 -0.07 0.38 -3.70
N VAL A 464 1.26 0.37 -3.87
CA VAL A 464 1.88 1.03 -5.03
C VAL A 464 1.64 0.25 -6.32
N ALA A 465 1.59 -1.08 -6.28
CA ALA A 465 1.22 -1.91 -7.43
C ALA A 465 -0.20 -1.60 -7.93
N ARG A 466 -1.15 -1.36 -7.01
CA ARG A 466 -2.49 -0.90 -7.35
C ARG A 466 -2.49 0.48 -7.99
N GLN A 467 -1.69 1.43 -7.50
CA GLN A 467 -1.55 2.74 -8.16
C GLN A 467 -1.01 2.60 -9.59
N VAL A 468 -0.01 1.74 -9.82
CA VAL A 468 0.49 1.46 -11.18
C VAL A 468 -0.62 0.86 -12.04
N ALA A 469 -1.36 -0.12 -11.54
CA ALA A 469 -2.47 -0.73 -12.28
C ALA A 469 -3.54 0.28 -12.67
N VAL A 470 -3.94 1.16 -11.75
CA VAL A 470 -4.90 2.24 -12.02
C VAL A 470 -4.34 3.20 -13.08
N LYS A 471 -3.09 3.65 -12.94
CA LYS A 471 -2.50 4.60 -13.88
C LYS A 471 -2.34 4.01 -15.29
N VAL A 472 -1.97 2.73 -15.39
CA VAL A 472 -1.96 1.99 -16.66
C VAL A 472 -3.36 1.87 -17.25
N ALA A 473 -4.35 1.40 -16.47
CA ALA A 473 -5.70 1.16 -16.96
C ALA A 473 -6.38 2.44 -17.50
N TYR A 474 -6.10 3.59 -16.88
CA TYR A 474 -6.74 4.85 -17.24
C TYR A 474 -5.88 5.77 -18.13
N GLY A 475 -4.61 5.43 -18.34
CA GLY A 475 -3.66 6.26 -19.09
C GLY A 475 -3.32 7.56 -18.37
N LEU A 476 -3.20 7.51 -17.04
CA LEU A 476 -2.71 8.62 -16.23
C LEU A 476 -1.18 8.63 -16.22
N TRP A 477 -0.56 9.81 -16.16
CA TRP A 477 0.88 9.91 -15.93
C TRP A 477 1.21 9.95 -14.43
N MET A 478 2.50 9.92 -14.11
CA MET A 478 3.00 10.17 -12.76
C MET A 478 4.15 11.15 -12.78
N THR A 479 4.44 11.76 -11.63
CA THR A 479 5.64 12.58 -11.49
C THR A 479 6.90 11.72 -11.38
N GLN A 480 8.07 12.30 -11.66
CA GLN A 480 9.34 11.59 -11.45
C GLN A 480 9.50 11.18 -9.99
N ALA A 481 9.14 12.05 -9.04
CA ALA A 481 9.20 11.74 -7.62
C ALA A 481 8.29 10.56 -7.24
N GLU A 482 7.06 10.54 -7.77
CA GLU A 482 6.13 9.41 -7.58
C GLU A 482 6.70 8.12 -8.17
N ARG A 483 7.26 8.15 -9.38
CA ARG A 483 7.90 6.97 -10.00
C ARG A 483 9.04 6.43 -9.17
N ASN A 484 9.93 7.29 -8.68
CA ASN A 484 11.05 6.88 -7.84
C ASN A 484 10.57 6.29 -6.52
N ALA A 485 9.53 6.87 -5.89
CA ALA A 485 8.95 6.36 -4.66
C ALA A 485 8.35 4.96 -4.86
N ILE A 486 7.57 4.77 -5.94
CA ILE A 486 6.98 3.47 -6.28
C ILE A 486 8.08 2.44 -6.58
N ALA A 487 9.07 2.79 -7.40
CA ALA A 487 10.17 1.88 -7.73
C ALA A 487 11.01 1.50 -6.51
N THR A 488 11.21 2.43 -5.57
CA THR A 488 11.90 2.16 -4.30
C THR A 488 11.17 1.09 -3.50
N VAL A 489 9.83 1.22 -3.37
CA VAL A 489 9.01 0.23 -2.67
C VAL A 489 9.04 -1.11 -3.41
N LEU A 490 8.81 -1.11 -4.72
CA LEU A 490 8.75 -2.33 -5.53
C LEU A 490 10.10 -3.05 -5.66
N SER A 491 11.22 -2.35 -5.50
CA SER A 491 12.54 -3.00 -5.46
C SER A 491 12.72 -3.93 -4.25
N ALA A 492 11.97 -3.70 -3.16
CA ALA A 492 11.94 -4.61 -2.01
C ALA A 492 10.99 -5.81 -2.22
N CYS A 493 10.15 -5.78 -3.26
CA CYS A 493 9.18 -6.81 -3.61
C CYS A 493 9.08 -6.96 -5.14
N PRO A 494 10.17 -7.37 -5.81
CA PRO A 494 10.31 -7.30 -7.27
C PRO A 494 9.33 -8.19 -8.04
N ASN A 495 8.69 -9.15 -7.36
CA ASN A 495 7.73 -10.09 -7.94
C ASN A 495 6.27 -9.67 -7.73
N GLU A 496 6.00 -8.49 -7.13
CA GLU A 496 4.65 -8.00 -6.90
C GLU A 496 3.89 -7.86 -8.24
N PRO A 497 2.73 -8.52 -8.41
CA PRO A 497 1.97 -8.45 -9.66
C PRO A 497 1.11 -7.18 -9.75
N LEU A 498 0.63 -6.85 -10.95
CA LEU A 498 -0.47 -5.88 -11.07
C LEU A 498 -1.81 -6.52 -10.65
N PRO A 499 -2.60 -5.87 -9.78
CA PRO A 499 -3.95 -6.34 -9.46
C PRO A 499 -4.94 -6.09 -10.61
N GLY A 500 -6.12 -6.72 -10.52
CA GLY A 500 -7.25 -6.43 -11.39
C GLY A 500 -7.13 -6.95 -12.83
N GLY A 501 -6.15 -7.82 -13.11
CA GLY A 501 -5.94 -8.37 -14.46
C GLY A 501 -5.45 -7.35 -15.50
N VAL A 502 -4.96 -6.19 -15.04
CA VAL A 502 -4.44 -5.14 -15.92
C VAL A 502 -3.19 -5.63 -16.64
N VAL A 503 -3.16 -5.48 -17.96
CA VAL A 503 -2.01 -5.80 -18.81
C VAL A 503 -1.35 -4.49 -19.25
N ALA A 504 -0.11 -4.29 -18.82
CA ALA A 504 0.71 -3.16 -19.27
C ALA A 504 1.45 -3.54 -20.56
N ASN A 505 1.20 -2.81 -21.65
CA ASN A 505 1.98 -2.94 -22.88
C ASN A 505 3.30 -2.19 -22.71
N VAL A 506 4.34 -2.92 -22.28
CA VAL A 506 5.69 -2.37 -22.14
C VAL A 506 6.39 -2.48 -23.50
N PRO A 507 6.91 -1.38 -24.08
CA PRO A 507 7.72 -1.45 -25.28
C PRO A 507 8.90 -2.40 -25.04
N ALA A 508 9.14 -3.34 -25.94
CA ALA A 508 10.29 -4.24 -25.82
C ALA A 508 11.56 -3.41 -25.77
N THR A 509 12.24 -3.42 -24.63
CA THR A 509 13.59 -2.85 -24.50
C THR A 509 14.49 -3.63 -25.45
N SER A 510 14.93 -2.97 -26.51
CA SER A 510 15.89 -3.52 -27.47
C SER A 510 17.19 -3.79 -26.72
N THR A 511 17.34 -4.99 -26.18
CA THR A 511 18.60 -5.57 -25.74
C THR A 511 19.41 -5.98 -26.97
N ALA A 512 19.65 -5.01 -27.86
CA ALA A 512 20.74 -5.11 -28.80
C ALA A 512 22.02 -4.76 -28.04
N VAL A 513 22.58 -5.77 -27.35
CA VAL A 513 24.00 -5.77 -26.97
C VAL A 513 24.76 -5.54 -28.27
N ALA A 514 25.28 -4.32 -28.43
CA ALA A 514 26.23 -3.99 -29.47
C ALA A 514 27.49 -4.84 -29.24
N THR A 515 27.50 -6.04 -29.80
CA THR A 515 28.73 -6.79 -29.98
C THR A 515 29.56 -5.98 -30.97
N THR A 516 30.63 -5.37 -30.45
CA THR A 516 31.63 -4.67 -31.24
C THR A 516 32.18 -5.60 -32.33
N ALA A 517 31.69 -5.44 -33.56
CA ALA A 517 32.36 -5.93 -34.75
C ALA A 517 33.16 -4.75 -35.34
N ALA A 518 34.48 -4.91 -35.35
CA ALA A 518 35.43 -3.98 -35.94
C ALA A 518 35.09 -3.64 -37.41
N PRO A 519 35.42 -2.42 -37.89
CA PRO A 519 34.92 -1.93 -39.16
C PRO A 519 35.64 -2.60 -40.34
N ARG A 520 34.87 -3.12 -41.30
CA ARG A 520 35.35 -3.25 -42.68
C ARG A 520 34.75 -2.15 -43.53
N SER A 521 35.64 -1.24 -43.91
CA SER A 521 35.49 -0.36 -45.06
C SER A 521 35.18 -1.18 -46.31
N THR A 522 34.09 -0.83 -46.99
CA THR A 522 34.05 -0.57 -48.45
C THR A 522 32.65 -0.17 -48.87
N ALA A 523 32.56 0.92 -49.65
CA ALA A 523 31.63 1.19 -50.76
C ALA A 523 30.95 2.56 -50.68
N ALA A 524 31.40 3.38 -51.64
CA ALA A 524 31.00 4.71 -52.08
C ALA A 524 29.52 5.12 -51.93
N ALA A 525 29.33 6.35 -51.43
CA ALA A 525 28.10 7.12 -51.49
C ALA A 525 27.87 7.74 -52.88
N PRO A 526 26.63 7.80 -53.40
CA PRO A 526 26.29 8.65 -54.53
C PRO A 526 26.06 10.11 -54.09
N LYS A 527 26.46 11.05 -54.97
CA LYS A 527 26.38 12.52 -54.79
C LYS A 527 24.94 13.03 -54.56
N PRO A 528 24.74 14.05 -53.71
CA PRO A 528 23.47 14.77 -53.62
C PRO A 528 23.31 15.79 -54.76
N VAL A 529 22.09 15.92 -55.27
CA VAL A 529 21.65 17.01 -56.18
C VAL A 529 21.29 18.25 -55.34
N PRO A 530 21.57 19.49 -55.79
CA PRO A 530 21.40 20.69 -54.98
C PRO A 530 19.96 21.21 -55.01
N GLN A 531 19.41 21.56 -53.85
CA GLN A 531 18.18 22.36 -53.75
C GLN A 531 18.43 23.62 -52.89
N GLN A 532 17.91 24.73 -53.40
CA GLN A 532 18.26 26.13 -53.13
C GLN A 532 17.79 26.66 -51.77
N ALA A 533 18.56 27.62 -51.22
CA ALA A 533 18.15 28.53 -50.15
C ALA A 533 17.31 29.70 -50.71
N PRO A 534 16.31 30.20 -49.97
CA PRO A 534 16.47 31.47 -49.24
C PRO A 534 15.67 31.49 -47.90
N ALA A 535 15.79 32.37 -46.92
CA ALA A 535 16.53 33.59 -46.64
C ALA A 535 16.67 33.73 -45.10
N ALA A 536 17.56 34.62 -44.65
CA ALA A 536 17.85 34.89 -43.24
C ALA A 536 16.65 35.44 -42.44
N VAL A 537 16.50 34.95 -41.20
CA VAL A 537 15.73 35.59 -40.12
C VAL A 537 16.65 35.73 -38.89
N ALA A 538 16.53 36.87 -38.22
CA ALA A 538 17.40 37.45 -37.19
C ALA A 538 17.75 36.56 -35.97
N PRO A 539 18.85 36.87 -35.22
CA PRO A 539 19.26 36.10 -34.05
C PRO A 539 18.28 36.28 -32.87
N VAL A 540 17.85 35.16 -32.30
CA VAL A 540 17.10 35.10 -31.02
C VAL A 540 18.08 35.33 -29.86
N PRO A 541 17.77 36.14 -28.83
CA PRO A 541 18.68 36.41 -27.72
C PRO A 541 18.85 35.19 -26.81
N VAL A 542 20.06 35.04 -26.27
CA VAL A 542 20.46 34.02 -25.30
C VAL A 542 19.60 34.09 -24.02
N PRO A 543 19.04 32.99 -23.50
CA PRO A 543 18.32 33.00 -22.23
C PRO A 543 19.27 33.25 -21.05
N VAL A 544 18.90 34.21 -20.20
CA VAL A 544 19.54 34.51 -18.91
C VAL A 544 19.35 33.31 -17.95
N PRO A 545 20.33 32.97 -17.07
CA PRO A 545 20.19 31.90 -16.10
C PRO A 545 19.00 32.12 -15.15
N ALA A 546 18.18 31.09 -14.94
CA ALA A 546 17.02 31.13 -14.05
C ALA A 546 17.43 31.39 -12.58
N PRO A 547 16.69 32.25 -11.85
CA PRO A 547 16.94 32.50 -10.42
C PRO A 547 16.57 31.27 -9.58
N ALA A 548 17.20 31.18 -8.39
CA ALA A 548 17.04 30.08 -7.43
C ALA A 548 15.57 29.80 -7.04
N PRO A 549 15.21 28.55 -6.71
CA PRO A 549 13.83 28.16 -6.39
C PRO A 549 13.25 28.97 -5.23
N ALA A 550 12.04 29.50 -5.44
CA ALA A 550 11.28 30.17 -4.40
C ALA A 550 10.90 29.19 -3.27
N PRO A 551 10.68 29.69 -2.03
CA PRO A 551 10.22 28.86 -0.92
C PRO A 551 8.92 28.12 -1.25
N VAL A 552 8.84 26.87 -0.79
CA VAL A 552 7.66 25.99 -0.91
C VAL A 552 6.39 26.74 -0.50
N PRO A 553 5.31 26.72 -1.31
CA PRO A 553 4.04 27.35 -0.92
C PRO A 553 3.52 26.75 0.37
N ALA A 554 3.06 27.61 1.28
CA ALA A 554 2.34 27.19 2.47
C ALA A 554 1.11 26.32 2.08
N PRO A 555 0.71 25.36 2.93
CA PRO A 555 -0.46 24.52 2.67
C PRO A 555 -1.70 25.38 2.37
N ALA A 556 -2.52 24.92 1.42
CA ALA A 556 -3.77 25.57 1.06
C ALA A 556 -4.62 25.86 2.31
N PRO A 557 -5.33 27.00 2.37
CA PRO A 557 -6.12 27.36 3.54
C PRO A 557 -7.18 26.28 3.78
N VAL A 558 -7.16 25.70 4.99
CA VAL A 558 -8.26 24.91 5.51
C VAL A 558 -9.51 25.79 5.42
N VAL A 559 -10.53 25.39 4.66
CA VAL A 559 -11.81 26.11 4.66
C VAL A 559 -12.43 25.94 6.04
N THR A 560 -12.20 26.92 6.92
CA THR A 560 -12.77 26.95 8.27
C THR A 560 -14.12 27.63 8.19
N GLY A 561 -15.22 26.86 8.21
CA GLY A 561 -16.56 27.43 8.21
C GLY A 561 -17.66 26.38 8.20
N ALA A 562 -18.83 26.75 8.72
CA ALA A 562 -20.04 25.96 8.66
C ALA A 562 -20.74 26.17 7.30
N PHE A 563 -20.87 25.12 6.48
CA PHE A 563 -21.63 25.20 5.23
C PHE A 563 -23.14 25.34 5.47
N ALA A 564 -23.83 26.16 4.68
CA ALA A 564 -25.28 26.34 4.78
C ALA A 564 -26.04 25.06 4.37
N ASN A 565 -25.57 24.40 3.31
CA ASN A 565 -26.14 23.17 2.74
C ASN A 565 -25.06 22.33 2.04
N CYS A 566 -25.43 21.13 1.57
CA CYS A 566 -24.50 20.24 0.89
C CYS A 566 -24.02 20.74 -0.46
N THR A 567 -24.78 21.60 -1.15
CA THR A 567 -24.35 22.22 -2.41
C THR A 567 -23.15 23.14 -2.17
N GLU A 568 -23.16 23.92 -1.09
CA GLU A 568 -22.03 24.78 -0.73
C GLU A 568 -20.80 23.97 -0.29
N ALA A 569 -21.00 22.92 0.51
CA ALA A 569 -19.93 22.01 0.91
C ALA A 569 -19.25 21.33 -0.29
N LYS A 570 -20.03 20.93 -1.30
CA LYS A 570 -19.53 20.35 -2.55
C LYS A 570 -18.81 21.36 -3.42
N ALA A 571 -19.37 22.56 -3.61
CA ALA A 571 -18.74 23.64 -4.36
C ALA A 571 -17.40 24.09 -3.75
N ALA A 572 -17.21 23.91 -2.44
CA ALA A 572 -15.95 24.15 -1.75
C ALA A 572 -14.98 22.95 -1.80
N GLY A 573 -15.34 21.86 -2.47
CA GLY A 573 -14.55 20.62 -2.54
C GLY A 573 -14.44 19.86 -1.21
N ALA A 574 -15.27 20.19 -0.22
CA ALA A 574 -15.18 19.65 1.13
C ALA A 574 -16.04 18.39 1.36
N ALA A 575 -16.93 18.03 0.41
CA ALA A 575 -17.80 16.85 0.51
C ALA A 575 -17.17 15.58 -0.13
N PRO A 576 -17.49 14.36 0.36
CA PRO A 576 -18.33 14.07 1.53
C PRO A 576 -17.64 14.51 2.83
N LEU A 577 -18.41 15.13 3.72
CA LEU A 577 -17.93 15.68 4.99
C LEU A 577 -18.03 14.61 6.07
N TYR A 578 -16.95 14.31 6.76
CA TYR A 578 -16.95 13.33 7.84
C TYR A 578 -17.08 14.02 9.20
N ARG A 579 -17.81 13.40 10.14
CA ARG A 579 -17.94 13.92 11.51
C ARG A 579 -16.57 14.18 12.13
N GLY A 580 -16.36 15.42 12.61
CA GLY A 580 -15.08 15.89 13.15
C GLY A 580 -14.23 16.69 12.16
N GLN A 581 -14.58 16.69 10.86
CA GLN A 581 -13.99 17.60 9.89
C GLN A 581 -14.54 19.03 10.05
N PRO A 582 -13.71 20.06 9.81
CA PRO A 582 -14.19 21.44 9.63
C PRO A 582 -15.33 21.48 8.60
N GLY A 583 -16.46 22.05 8.98
CA GLY A 583 -17.64 22.20 8.14
C GLY A 583 -18.69 21.08 8.20
N TYR A 584 -18.38 19.94 8.83
CA TYR A 584 -19.41 18.95 9.16
C TYR A 584 -20.44 19.54 10.13
N GLN A 585 -21.72 19.37 9.80
CA GLN A 585 -22.85 19.71 10.67
C GLN A 585 -23.89 18.60 10.59
N ASP A 586 -24.49 18.23 11.72
CA ASP A 586 -25.52 17.20 11.78
C ASP A 586 -26.66 17.44 10.78
N LYS A 587 -26.99 18.70 10.47
CA LYS A 587 -28.06 19.05 9.51
C LYS A 587 -27.76 18.65 8.06
N LEU A 588 -26.48 18.43 7.72
CA LEU A 588 -26.00 18.03 6.39
C LEU A 588 -25.92 16.50 6.23
N ASP A 589 -26.00 15.78 7.35
CA ASP A 589 -26.00 14.32 7.45
C ASP A 589 -27.47 13.84 7.58
N ARG A 590 -28.05 13.44 6.45
CA ARG A 590 -29.48 13.15 6.33
C ARG A 590 -29.86 11.85 7.02
N ASP A 591 -29.05 10.81 6.91
CA ASP A 591 -29.29 9.48 7.47
C ASP A 591 -28.62 9.27 8.83
N LYS A 592 -27.90 10.30 9.31
CA LYS A 592 -27.26 10.34 10.61
C LYS A 592 -26.28 9.19 10.77
N ASP A 593 -25.44 8.98 9.77
CA ASP A 593 -24.45 7.92 9.83
C ASP A 593 -23.02 8.42 10.13
N GLY A 594 -22.77 9.72 10.13
CA GLY A 594 -21.45 10.31 10.39
C GLY A 594 -20.73 10.77 9.14
N VAL A 595 -21.37 10.60 7.98
CA VAL A 595 -20.94 11.11 6.70
C VAL A 595 -22.05 12.03 6.15
N ALA A 596 -21.72 13.30 5.97
CA ALA A 596 -22.62 14.30 5.41
C ALA A 596 -22.36 14.50 3.91
N CYS A 597 -23.41 14.88 3.18
CA CYS A 597 -23.32 15.23 1.76
C CYS A 597 -22.82 14.08 0.85
N GLU A 598 -23.28 12.86 1.13
CA GLU A 598 -22.92 11.65 0.38
C GLU A 598 -23.49 11.59 -1.05
N SER A 599 -24.50 12.41 -1.35
CA SER A 599 -25.26 12.42 -2.62
C SER A 599 -25.36 13.79 -3.21
#